data_AF-A0A3B5LPI1-F1
#
_entry.id   AF-A0A3B5LPI1-F1
#
_cell.length_a   1.000
_cell.length_b   1.000
_cell.length_c   1.000
_cell.angle_alpha   90.00
_cell.angle_beta   90.00
_cell.angle_gamma   90.00
#
_symmetry.space_group_name_H-M   'P 1'
#
loop_
_entity.id
_entity.type
_entity.pdbx_description
1 polymer ?
#
loop_
_entity_poly.entity_id
_entity_poly.type
_entity_poly.pdbx_seq_one_letter_code
_entity_poly.pdbx_strand_id
1 'polypeptide(L)'
;METPRVPGCLGPNVYPAVPDGGWGWAVAVAFFMVEVNTYGVLKTLGVFLQDLMDEFQESNSRVSWVISISAFIFAFTAPLASLLSNRFGYRPVVMMGGFLMSLGMICSAFTSSINQMYVTIGIISGIYLVFTRLKHSLKKLVE
;
A
#
# COMPACT_ATOMS: atom_id res chain seq x y z
N MET A 1 -1.89 -32.69 -35.93
CA MET A 1 -1.02 -31.52 -35.71
C MET A 1 -0.99 -31.26 -34.21
N GLU A 2 0.00 -31.82 -33.52
CA GLU A 2 0.20 -31.59 -32.09
C GLU A 2 0.93 -30.25 -31.92
N THR A 3 0.33 -29.34 -31.15
CA THR A 3 0.97 -28.07 -30.78
C THR A 3 1.99 -28.34 -29.67
N PRO A 4 3.21 -27.77 -29.74
CA PRO A 4 4.23 -27.99 -28.71
C PRO A 4 3.78 -27.37 -27.39
N ARG A 5 3.80 -28.16 -26.30
CA ARG A 5 3.61 -27.67 -24.94
C ARG A 5 4.85 -26.90 -24.49
N VAL A 6 4.81 -25.58 -24.63
CA VAL A 6 5.72 -24.68 -23.91
C VAL A 6 5.53 -24.91 -22.40
N PRO A 7 6.60 -25.09 -21.59
CA PRO A 7 6.50 -25.11 -20.14
C PRO A 7 6.19 -23.68 -19.69
N GLY A 8 4.90 -23.37 -19.64
CA GLY A 8 4.39 -22.08 -19.20
C GLY A 8 4.58 -21.93 -17.70
N CYS A 9 5.62 -21.19 -17.29
CA CYS A 9 5.82 -20.75 -15.91
C CYS A 9 4.76 -19.73 -15.41
N LEU A 10 3.66 -19.53 -16.15
CA LEU A 10 2.60 -18.56 -15.89
C LEU A 10 1.24 -19.13 -16.36
N GLY A 11 0.88 -20.34 -15.92
CA GLY A 11 -0.51 -20.78 -16.03
C GLY A 11 -1.38 -19.95 -15.07
N PRO A 12 -2.45 -19.26 -15.52
CA PRO A 12 -3.38 -18.63 -14.61
C PRO A 12 -3.93 -19.70 -13.66
N ASN A 13 -3.94 -19.43 -12.36
CA ASN A 13 -4.51 -20.33 -11.38
C ASN A 13 -6.03 -20.33 -11.60
N VAL A 14 -6.51 -21.28 -12.40
CA VAL A 14 -7.93 -21.46 -12.69
C VAL A 14 -8.57 -22.01 -11.43
N TYR A 15 -9.17 -21.12 -10.62
CA TYR A 15 -9.99 -21.52 -9.49
C TYR A 15 -11.19 -22.32 -10.04
N PRO A 16 -11.30 -23.63 -9.75
CA PRO A 16 -12.24 -24.52 -10.43
C PRO A 16 -13.69 -24.30 -10.01
N ALA A 17 -13.92 -23.52 -8.96
CA ALA A 17 -15.22 -23.03 -8.55
C ALA A 17 -15.04 -21.62 -7.96
N VAL A 18 -15.88 -20.67 -8.39
CA VAL A 18 -16.04 -19.42 -7.63
C VAL A 18 -16.40 -19.83 -6.20
N PRO A 19 -15.69 -19.35 -5.16
CA PRO A 19 -16.10 -19.61 -3.80
C PRO A 19 -17.44 -18.89 -3.57
N ASP A 20 -18.54 -19.57 -3.87
CA ASP A 20 -19.91 -19.13 -3.57
C ASP A 20 -20.13 -19.27 -2.06
N GLY A 21 -19.38 -18.48 -1.29
CA GLY A 21 -19.28 -18.57 0.16
C GLY A 21 -19.21 -17.21 0.82
N GLY A 22 -19.87 -17.08 1.97
CA GLY A 22 -19.95 -15.84 2.75
C GLY A 22 -18.60 -15.17 3.09
N TRP A 23 -17.50 -15.93 3.09
CA TRP A 23 -16.15 -15.38 3.29
C TRP A 23 -15.70 -14.44 2.17
N GLY A 24 -16.18 -14.61 0.94
CA GLY A 24 -15.88 -13.69 -0.17
C GLY A 24 -16.36 -12.26 0.11
N TRP A 25 -17.54 -12.14 0.73
CA TRP A 25 -18.11 -10.84 1.13
C TRP A 25 -17.26 -10.15 2.19
N ALA A 26 -16.71 -10.89 3.17
CA ALA A 26 -15.82 -10.32 4.18
C ALA A 26 -14.54 -9.72 3.54
N VAL A 27 -13.97 -10.40 2.54
CA VAL A 27 -12.79 -9.90 1.82
C VAL A 27 -13.16 -8.69 0.94
N ALA A 28 -14.32 -8.69 0.30
CA ALA A 28 -14.80 -7.56 -0.50
C ALA A 28 -15.02 -6.30 0.36
N VAL A 29 -15.63 -6.43 1.54
CA VAL A 29 -15.81 -5.32 2.49
C VAL A 29 -14.45 -4.81 2.99
N ALA A 30 -13.52 -5.71 3.32
CA ALA A 30 -12.19 -5.31 3.74
C ALA A 30 -11.44 -4.54 2.64
N PHE A 31 -11.50 -5.03 1.40
CA PHE A 31 -10.90 -4.35 0.25
C PHE A 31 -11.54 -2.97 0.02
N PHE A 32 -12.87 -2.90 0.07
CA PHE A 32 -13.60 -1.64 -0.05
C PHE A 32 -13.17 -0.62 1.02
N MET A 33 -13.05 -1.04 2.29
CA MET A 33 -12.58 -0.15 3.36
C MET A 33 -11.16 0.35 3.11
N VAL A 34 -10.25 -0.51 2.62
CA VAL A 34 -8.88 -0.11 2.29
C VAL A 34 -8.87 0.91 1.15
N GLU A 35 -9.63 0.70 0.09
CA GLU A 35 -9.72 1.62 -1.04
C GLU A 35 -10.36 2.95 -0.66
N VAL A 36 -11.46 2.93 0.11
CA VAL A 36 -12.11 4.14 0.64
C VAL A 36 -11.12 4.94 1.48
N ASN A 37 -10.35 4.28 2.35
CA ASN A 37 -9.38 4.97 3.19
C ASN A 37 -8.24 5.56 2.36
N THR A 38 -7.77 4.81 1.37
CA THR A 38 -6.68 5.19 0.48
C THR A 38 -7.02 6.39 -0.39
N TYR A 39 -8.12 6.30 -1.15
CA TYR A 39 -8.60 7.42 -1.96
C TYR A 39 -9.10 8.57 -1.10
N GLY A 40 -9.67 8.27 0.07
CA GLY A 40 -10.09 9.25 1.06
C GLY A 40 -8.93 10.13 1.49
N VAL A 41 -7.82 9.54 1.94
CA VAL A 41 -6.62 10.29 2.35
C VAL A 41 -6.08 11.12 1.19
N LEU A 42 -5.96 10.53 0.00
CA LEU A 42 -5.43 11.24 -1.18
C LEU A 42 -6.27 12.45 -1.58
N LYS A 43 -7.60 12.30 -1.58
CA LYS A 43 -8.56 13.39 -1.86
C LYS A 43 -8.49 14.47 -0.80
N THR A 44 -8.45 14.07 0.47
CA THR A 44 -8.48 14.97 1.62
C THR A 44 -7.22 15.83 1.67
N LEU A 45 -6.04 15.25 1.40
CA LEU A 45 -4.79 15.99 1.24
C LEU A 45 -4.82 17.00 0.08
N GLY A 46 -5.50 16.67 -1.02
CA GLY A 46 -5.68 17.58 -2.15
C GLY A 46 -6.62 18.74 -1.86
N VAL A 47 -7.69 18.51 -1.10
CA VAL A 47 -8.67 19.54 -0.71
C VAL A 47 -8.07 20.49 0.34
N PHE A 48 -7.46 19.94 1.39
CA PHE A 48 -6.85 20.72 2.47
C PHE A 48 -5.49 21.32 2.11
N LEU A 49 -5.05 21.23 0.85
CA LEU A 49 -3.75 21.76 0.42
C LEU A 49 -3.62 23.26 0.73
N GLN A 50 -4.71 24.02 0.58
CA GLN A 50 -4.72 25.46 0.88
C GLN A 50 -4.69 25.74 2.38
N ASP A 51 -5.53 25.06 3.16
CA ASP A 51 -5.56 25.22 4.61
C ASP A 51 -4.23 24.79 5.26
N LEU A 52 -3.58 23.74 4.75
CA LEU A 52 -2.25 23.30 5.16
C LEU A 52 -1.18 24.37 4.88
N MET A 53 -1.28 25.12 3.79
CA MET A 53 -0.33 26.21 3.54
C MET A 53 -0.47 27.34 4.56
N ASP A 54 -1.71 27.69 4.89
CA ASP A 54 -2.01 28.77 5.83
C ASP A 54 -1.66 28.38 7.28
N GLU A 55 -1.94 27.15 7.69
CA GLU A 55 -1.68 26.66 9.05
C GLU A 55 -0.19 26.41 9.32
N PHE A 56 0.53 25.86 8.33
CA PHE A 56 1.98 25.69 8.46
C PHE A 56 2.77 26.98 8.21
N GLN A 57 2.12 28.07 7.75
CA GLN A 57 2.76 29.34 7.35
C GLN A 57 3.94 29.10 6.39
N GLU A 58 3.79 28.12 5.51
CA GLU A 58 4.88 27.56 4.73
C GLU A 58 4.68 27.72 3.23
N SER A 59 5.78 27.79 2.48
CA SER A 59 5.70 28.05 1.05
C SER A 59 4.99 26.90 0.32
N ASN A 60 4.13 27.25 -0.66
CA ASN A 60 3.38 26.30 -1.49
C ASN A 60 4.28 25.17 -2.05
N SER A 61 5.53 25.51 -2.39
CA SER A 61 6.54 24.55 -2.81
C SER A 61 6.73 23.42 -1.79
N ARG A 62 7.02 23.74 -0.52
CA ARG A 62 7.32 22.73 0.50
C ARG A 62 6.15 21.78 0.77
N VAL A 63 4.92 22.29 0.81
CA VAL A 63 3.70 21.48 0.99
C VAL A 63 3.46 20.59 -0.24
N SER A 64 3.64 21.13 -1.45
CA SER A 64 3.49 20.38 -2.70
C SER A 64 4.49 19.23 -2.81
N TRP A 65 5.73 19.41 -2.35
CA TRP A 65 6.74 18.34 -2.30
C TRP A 65 6.33 17.18 -1.39
N VAL A 66 5.72 17.45 -0.23
CA VAL A 66 5.21 16.39 0.68
C VAL A 66 4.15 15.55 -0.02
N ILE A 67 3.19 16.20 -0.68
CA ILE A 67 2.10 15.52 -1.38
C ILE A 67 2.63 14.73 -2.58
N SER A 68 3.60 15.29 -3.30
CA SER A 68 4.27 14.62 -4.43
C SER A 68 5.01 13.36 -4.02
N ILE A 69 5.76 13.40 -2.91
CA ILE A 69 6.46 12.22 -2.38
C ILE A 69 5.46 11.17 -1.89
N SER A 70 4.38 11.59 -1.22
CA SER A 70 3.32 10.70 -0.78
C SER A 70 2.66 9.97 -1.95
N ALA A 71 2.33 10.70 -3.02
CA ALA A 71 1.79 10.14 -4.25
C ALA A 71 2.80 9.22 -4.96
N PHE A 72 4.08 9.58 -4.97
CA PHE A 72 5.14 8.74 -5.52
C PHE A 72 5.26 7.40 -4.77
N ILE A 73 5.23 7.43 -3.44
CA ILE A 73 5.25 6.21 -2.61
C ILE A 73 4.02 5.37 -2.90
N PHE A 74 2.84 5.98 -2.98
CA PHE A 74 1.61 5.26 -3.32
C PHE A 74 1.71 4.56 -4.69
N ALA A 75 2.22 5.27 -5.70
CA ALA A 75 2.46 4.72 -7.03
C ALA A 75 3.52 3.61 -7.02
N PHE A 76 4.56 3.72 -6.18
CA PHE A 76 5.62 2.70 -6.06
C PHE A 76 5.15 1.46 -5.29
N THR A 77 4.24 1.62 -4.32
CA THR A 77 3.62 0.53 -3.59
C THR A 77 2.73 -0.33 -4.50
N ALA A 78 2.11 0.23 -5.54
CA ALA A 78 1.25 -0.52 -6.47
C ALA A 78 1.96 -1.70 -7.20
N PRO A 79 3.10 -1.50 -7.92
CA PRO A 79 3.83 -2.61 -8.53
C PRO A 79 4.45 -3.54 -7.48
N LEU A 80 4.85 -3.01 -6.32
CA LEU A 80 5.38 -3.84 -5.25
C LEU A 80 4.30 -4.76 -4.67
N ALA A 81 3.08 -4.27 -4.47
CA ALA A 81 1.94 -5.06 -4.03
C ALA A 81 1.59 -6.18 -5.04
N SER A 82 1.74 -5.92 -6.33
CA SER A 82 1.57 -6.94 -7.39
C SER A 82 2.63 -8.05 -7.29
N LEU A 83 3.90 -7.67 -7.13
CA LEU A 83 5.01 -8.62 -6.92
C LEU A 83 4.85 -9.44 -5.63
N LEU A 84 4.44 -8.78 -4.53
CA LEU A 84 4.21 -9.44 -3.24
C LEU A 84 3.04 -10.41 -3.32
N SER A 85 1.92 -10.01 -3.93
CA SER A 85 0.74 -10.86 -4.08
C SER A 85 1.06 -12.12 -4.87
N ASN A 86 1.90 -12.00 -5.91
CA ASN A 86 2.33 -13.15 -6.71
C ASN A 86 3.25 -14.12 -5.95
N ARG A 87 3.98 -13.66 -4.93
CA ARG A 87 4.97 -14.48 -4.19
C ARG A 87 4.48 -15.00 -2.82
N PHE A 88 3.57 -14.27 -2.16
CA PHE A 88 3.11 -14.52 -0.78
C PHE A 88 1.60 -14.75 -0.67
N GLY A 89 0.84 -14.59 -1.75
CA GLY A 89 -0.63 -14.62 -1.72
C GLY A 89 -1.24 -13.31 -1.19
N TYR A 90 -2.53 -13.12 -1.49
CA TYR A 90 -3.25 -11.86 -1.28
C TYR A 90 -3.52 -11.53 0.21
N ARG A 91 -3.79 -12.54 1.04
CA ARG A 91 -4.24 -12.36 2.45
C ARG A 91 -3.25 -11.57 3.34
N PRO A 92 -1.95 -11.93 3.43
CA PRO A 92 -1.02 -11.20 4.28
C PRO A 92 -0.70 -9.79 3.77
N VAL A 93 -0.81 -9.56 2.45
CA VAL A 93 -0.55 -8.24 1.85
C VAL A 93 -1.61 -7.23 2.29
N VAL A 94 -2.89 -7.62 2.26
CA VAL A 94 -4.00 -6.75 2.69
C VAL A 94 -3.94 -6.45 4.18
N MET A 95 -3.67 -7.45 5.04
CA MET A 95 -3.56 -7.22 6.49
C MET A 95 -2.42 -6.26 6.85
N MET A 96 -1.27 -6.44 6.21
CA MET A 96 -0.11 -5.56 6.42
C MET A 96 -0.37 -4.14 5.90
N GLY A 97 -1.00 -4.01 4.73
CA GLY A 97 -1.38 -2.70 4.17
C GLY A 97 -2.35 -1.94 5.09
N GLY A 98 -3.37 -2.62 5.62
CA GLY A 98 -4.31 -2.03 6.59
C GLY A 98 -3.61 -1.58 7.87
N PHE A 99 -2.71 -2.41 8.41
CA PHE A 99 -1.94 -2.05 9.60
C PHE A 99 -1.05 -0.82 9.36
N LEU A 100 -0.27 -0.80 8.26
CA LEU A 100 0.55 0.37 7.93
C LEU A 100 -0.29 1.63 7.71
N MET A 101 -1.47 1.51 7.07
CA MET A 101 -2.35 2.65 6.84
C MET A 101 -2.90 3.21 8.16
N SER A 102 -3.31 2.34 9.09
CA SER A 102 -3.74 2.76 10.42
C SER A 102 -2.61 3.45 11.20
N LEU A 103 -1.39 2.91 11.13
CA LEU A 103 -0.22 3.51 11.76
C LEU A 103 0.09 4.88 11.14
N GLY A 104 0.01 4.99 9.82
CA GLY A 104 0.23 6.22 9.07
C GLY A 104 -0.78 7.30 9.42
N MET A 105 -2.06 6.95 9.57
CA MET A 105 -3.10 7.89 10.04
C MET A 105 -2.83 8.39 11.46
N ILE A 106 -2.49 7.48 12.39
CA ILE A 106 -2.17 7.86 13.76
C ILE A 106 -0.96 8.79 13.79
N CYS A 107 0.12 8.45 13.08
CA CYS A 107 1.30 9.30 12.98
C CYS A 107 0.99 10.66 12.33
N SER A 108 0.13 10.69 11.32
CA SER A 108 -0.30 11.94 10.69
C SER A 108 -1.09 12.83 11.65
N ALA A 109 -1.89 12.25 12.55
CA ALA A 109 -2.64 13.01 13.55
C ALA A 109 -1.74 13.70 14.60
N PHE A 110 -0.54 13.18 14.85
CA PHE A 110 0.44 13.79 15.76
C PHE A 110 1.45 14.71 15.07
N THR A 111 1.36 14.86 13.75
CA THR A 111 2.33 15.65 12.99
C THR A 111 1.91 17.11 12.98
N SER A 112 2.65 17.95 13.71
CA SER A 112 2.41 19.41 13.77
C SER A 112 3.50 20.20 13.03
N SER A 113 4.40 19.54 12.28
CA SER A 113 5.41 20.21 11.45
C SER A 113 5.66 19.47 10.13
N ILE A 114 5.93 20.22 9.06
CA ILE A 114 6.29 19.66 7.73
C ILE A 114 7.49 18.70 7.82
N ASN A 115 8.46 19.00 8.69
CA ASN A 115 9.63 18.15 8.90
C ASN A 115 9.26 16.78 9.51
N GLN A 116 8.33 16.76 10.47
CA GLN A 116 7.82 15.51 11.01
C GLN A 116 7.05 14.70 9.95
N MET A 117 6.39 15.38 9.01
CA MET A 117 5.70 14.75 7.88
C MET A 117 6.68 14.02 6.95
N TYR A 118 7.82 14.64 6.63
CA TYR A 118 8.89 13.96 5.88
C TYR A 118 9.43 12.73 6.62
N VAL A 119 9.61 12.84 7.94
CA VAL A 119 10.12 11.74 8.78
C VAL A 119 9.11 10.59 8.88
N THR A 120 7.83 10.87 9.06
CA THR A 120 6.79 9.82 9.14
C THR A 120 6.66 9.08 7.82
N ILE A 121 6.65 9.79 6.69
CA ILE A 121 6.67 9.18 5.35
C ILE A 121 7.93 8.32 5.14
N GLY A 122 9.09 8.81 5.60
CA GLY A 122 10.36 8.06 5.58
C GLY A 122 10.34 6.80 6.44
N ILE A 123 9.78 6.87 7.65
CA ILE A 123 9.67 5.72 8.56
C ILE A 123 8.69 4.69 8.00
N ILE A 124 7.53 5.13 7.48
CA ILE A 124 6.53 4.24 6.90
C ILE A 124 7.11 3.48 5.70
N SER A 125 7.79 4.19 4.78
CA SER A 125 8.46 3.57 3.63
C SER A 125 9.60 2.65 4.05
N GLY A 126 10.39 3.02 5.07
CA GLY A 126 11.44 2.18 5.64
C GLY A 126 10.91 0.88 6.26
N ILE A 127 9.86 0.97 7.08
CA ILE A 127 9.21 -0.19 7.70
C ILE A 127 8.65 -1.13 6.62
N TYR A 128 8.01 -0.59 5.60
CA TYR A 128 7.47 -1.36 4.47
C TYR A 128 8.56 -2.18 3.74
N LEU A 129 9.71 -1.55 3.47
CA LEU A 129 10.85 -2.22 2.83
C LEU A 129 11.49 -3.28 3.73
N VAL A 130 11.69 -2.99 5.02
CA VAL A 130 12.24 -3.95 5.99
C VAL A 130 11.36 -5.18 6.08
N PHE A 131 10.04 -5.00 6.20
CA PHE A 131 9.11 -6.13 6.31
C PHE A 131 9.12 -7.00 5.04
N THR A 132 9.19 -6.36 3.88
CA THR A 132 9.31 -7.05 2.59
C THR A 132 10.59 -7.89 2.51
N ARG A 133 11.72 -7.34 2.98
CA ARG A 133 13.02 -8.04 3.01
C ARG A 133 13.07 -9.16 4.06
N LEU A 134 12.51 -8.94 5.25
CA LEU A 134 12.48 -9.93 6.33
C LEU A 134 11.71 -11.19 5.91
N LYS A 135 10.53 -11.02 5.30
CA LYS A 135 9.73 -12.13 4.77
C LYS A 135 10.47 -12.90 3.66
N HIS A 136 11.24 -12.21 2.81
CA HIS A 136 12.04 -12.83 1.76
C HIS A 136 13.20 -13.66 2.32
N SER A 137 13.90 -13.14 3.33
CA SER A 137 14.96 -13.86 4.06
C SER A 137 14.44 -15.08 4.83
N LEU A 138 13.27 -14.99 5.45
CA LEU A 138 12.66 -16.12 6.17
C LEU A 138 12.27 -17.26 5.21
N LYS A 139 11.76 -16.94 4.02
CA LYS A 139 11.44 -17.96 3.01
C LYS A 139 12.69 -18.70 2.54
N LYS A 140 13.82 -17.99 2.39
CA LYS A 140 15.13 -18.58 2.05
C LYS A 140 15.78 -19.40 3.16
N LEU A 141 15.36 -19.25 4.41
CA LEU A 141 15.89 -20.02 5.55
C LEU A 141 15.05 -21.26 5.85
N VAL A 142 13.87 -21.37 5.24
CA VAL A 142 12.92 -22.47 5.44
C VAL A 142 12.93 -23.47 4.27
N GLU A 143 13.55 -23.12 3.13
CA GLU A 143 13.85 -24.01 2.00
C GLU A 143 15.33 -24.39 2.00
#